data_AF-A0A821WM94-F1
#
_entry.id   AF-A0A821WM94-F1
#
_cell.length_a   1.000
_cell.length_b   1.000
_cell.length_c   1.000
_cell.angle_alpha   90.00
_cell.angle_beta   90.00
_cell.angle_gamma   90.00
#
_symmetry.space_group_name_H-M   'P 1'
#
loop_
_entity.id
_entity.type
_entity.pdbx_description
1 polymer ?
#
loop_
_entity_poly.entity_id
_entity_poly.type
_entity_poly.pdbx_seq_one_letter_code
_entity_poly.pdbx_strand_id
1 'polypeptide(L)' 'HYLLIKKAGADVMGAYLITATNTSGKVSAEIDLSITGLTTIFERPLRDTSVTQGRPLTL' A
#
# COMPACT_ATOMS: atom_id res chain seq x y z
N HIS A 1 2.15 -4.31 19.51
CA HIS A 1 2.08 -3.09 18.67
C HIS A 1 0.80 -3.12 17.84
N TYR A 2 0.20 -1.95 17.58
CA TYR A 2 -1.00 -1.82 16.73
C TYR A 2 -0.93 -0.54 15.90
N LEU A 3 -1.58 -0.55 14.74
CA LEU A 3 -1.82 0.63 13.92
C LEU A 3 -3.26 1.10 14.18
N LEU A 4 -3.43 2.40 14.44
CA LEU A 4 -4.75 3.01 14.64
C LEU A 4 -4.92 4.20 13.69
N ILE A 5 -5.90 4.12 12.79
CA ILE A 5 -6.29 5.21 11.90
C ILE A 5 -7.57 5.83 12.46
N LYS A 6 -7.46 7.03 13.04
CA LYS A 6 -8.58 7.70 13.73
C LYS A 6 -9.69 8.16 12.77
N LYS A 7 -9.34 8.49 11.53
CA LYS A 7 -10.25 8.89 10.46
C LYS A 7 -9.72 8.31 9.16
N ALA A 8 -10.47 7.41 8.56
CA ALA A 8 -10.07 6.75 7.31
C ALA A 8 -10.58 7.54 6.10
N GLY A 9 -9.67 7.86 5.18
CA GLY A 9 -9.95 8.44 3.86
C GLY A 9 -9.34 7.58 2.74
N ALA A 10 -9.54 7.97 1.48
CA ALA A 10 -9.02 7.20 0.35
C ALA A 10 -7.47 7.11 0.34
N ASP A 11 -6.79 8.08 0.96
CA ASP A 11 -5.33 8.16 1.09
C ASP A 11 -4.72 7.04 1.94
N VAL A 12 -5.51 6.37 2.78
CA VAL A 12 -5.05 5.25 3.61
C VAL A 12 -5.38 3.88 3.02
N MET A 13 -6.01 3.81 1.84
CA MET A 13 -6.27 2.52 1.18
C MET A 13 -4.99 1.93 0.58
N GLY A 14 -4.91 0.60 0.55
CA GLY A 14 -3.82 -0.14 -0.07
C GLY A 14 -3.25 -1.26 0.81
N ALA A 15 -2.15 -1.85 0.36
CA ALA A 15 -1.50 -2.97 1.03
C ALA A 15 -0.65 -2.51 2.22
N TYR A 16 -0.83 -3.17 3.36
CA TYR A 16 -0.07 -2.98 4.59
C TYR A 16 0.79 -4.21 4.86
N LEU A 17 2.10 -4.01 4.94
CA LEU A 17 3.06 -5.05 5.30
C LEU A 17 3.46 -4.93 6.78
N ILE A 18 3.14 -5.95 7.56
CA ILE A 18 3.54 -6.07 8.96
C ILE A 18 4.78 -6.96 9.00
N THR A 19 5.85 -6.45 9.60
CA THR A 19 7.11 -7.18 9.79
C THR A 19 7.41 -7.33 11.27
N ALA A 20 7.65 -8.57 11.71
CA ALA A 20 8.24 -8.85 13.02
C ALA A 20 9.65 -9.39 12.84
N THR A 21 10.61 -8.77 13.53
CA THR A 21 12.04 -9.11 13.45
C THR A 21 12.59 -9.37 14.84
N ASN A 22 13.39 -10.42 14.99
CA ASN A 22 14.19 -10.70 16.19
C ASN A 22 15.63 -11.08 15.78
N THR A 23 16.47 -11.44 16.74
CA THR A 23 17.88 -11.83 16.48
C THR A 23 18.02 -13.08 15.62
N SER A 24 16.99 -13.92 15.52
CA SER A 24 17.01 -15.18 14.80
C SER A 24 16.39 -15.08 13.40
N GLY A 25 15.69 -13.99 13.08
CA GLY A 25 15.10 -13.81 11.75
C GLY A 25 13.96 -12.81 11.69
N LYS A 26 13.23 -12.88 10.57
CA LYS A 26 12.13 -11.98 10.22
C LYS A 26 10.96 -12.79 9.68
N VAL A 27 9.75 -12.41 10.09
CA VAL A 27 8.49 -12.87 9.49
C VAL A 27 7.69 -11.67 9.03
N SER A 28 6.87 -11.83 7.99
CA SER A 28 6.03 -10.76 7.47
C SER A 28 4.65 -11.28 7.05
N ALA A 29 3.65 -10.41 7.15
CA ALA A 29 2.29 -10.65 6.73
C ALA A 29 1.74 -9.40 6.03
N GLU A 30 0.95 -9.59 4.98
CA GLU A 30 0.37 -8.53 4.16
C GLU A 30 -1.15 -8.49 4.34
N ILE A 31 -1.72 -7.29 4.37
CA ILE A 31 -3.15 -7.04 4.53
C ILE A 31 -3.57 -5.94 3.57
N ASP A 32 -4.57 -6.19 2.74
CA ASP A 32 -5.17 -5.18 1.87
C ASP A 32 -6.28 -4.41 2.60
N LEU A 33 -6.13 -3.08 2.71
CA LEU A 33 -7.13 -2.20 3.30
C LEU A 33 -7.97 -1.52 2.21
N SER A 34 -9.25 -1.88 2.14
CA SER A 34 -10.25 -1.23 1.30
C SER A 34 -11.31 -0.52 2.14
N ILE A 35 -11.78 0.66 1.71
CA ILE A 35 -12.89 1.36 2.36
C ILE A 35 -14.10 1.37 1.41
N THR A 36 -15.22 0.83 1.86
CA THR A 36 -16.46 0.78 1.07
C THR A 36 -17.19 2.13 1.13
N GLY A 37 -17.80 2.53 0.00
CA GLY A 37 -18.62 3.76 -0.06
C GLY A 37 -17.84 5.05 -0.34
N LEU A 38 -16.53 4.96 -0.53
CA LEU A 38 -15.72 6.02 -1.13
C LEU A 38 -15.79 5.87 -2.66
N THR A 39 -16.44 6.79 -3.36
CA THR A 39 -16.34 6.90 -4.82
C THR A 39 -14.95 7.43 -5.16
N THR A 40 -14.03 6.56 -5.56
CA THR A 40 -12.65 6.93 -5.87
C THR A 40 -12.53 7.49 -7.29
N ILE A 41 -12.16 8.77 -7.42
CA ILE A 41 -11.87 9.43 -8.70
C ILE A 41 -10.35 9.38 -8.93
N PHE A 42 -9.76 8.18 -8.97
CA PHE A 42 -8.31 7.89 -8.97
C PHE A 42 -7.64 7.83 -7.59
N GLU A 43 -7.06 6.68 -7.27
CA GLU A 43 -6.38 6.39 -5.99
C GLU A 43 -4.99 7.04 -5.87
N ARG A 44 -4.36 7.38 -7.01
CA ARG A 44 -3.10 8.14 -7.08
C ARG A 44 -3.07 9.00 -8.35
N PRO A 45 -2.63 10.26 -8.30
CA PRO A 45 -2.28 10.97 -9.53
C PRO A 45 -1.16 10.20 -10.24
N LEU A 46 -1.32 9.97 -11.55
CA LEU A 46 -0.26 9.43 -12.41
C LEU A 46 1.00 10.26 -12.17
N ARG A 47 2.04 9.63 -11.62
CA ARG A 47 3.37 10.25 -11.52
C ARG A 47 4.12 9.93 -12.80
N ASP A 48 4.71 10.97 -13.40
CA ASP A 48 5.58 10.80 -14.55
C ASP A 48 6.67 9.78 -14.21
N THR A 49 6.63 8.65 -14.91
CA THR A 49 7.60 7.57 -14.74
C THR A 49 8.41 7.51 -16.03
N SER A 50 9.70 7.83 -15.95
CA SER A 50 10.64 7.61 -17.06
C SER A 50 11.02 6.13 -17.08
N VAL A 51 10.46 5.38 -18.02
CA VAL A 51 10.74 3.95 -18.18
C VAL A 51 11.85 3.79 -19.23
N THR A 52 12.91 3.05 -18.88
CA THR A 52 13.92 2.61 -19.84
C THR A 52 13.36 1.44 -20.67
N GLN A 53 13.52 1.47 -21.99
CA GLN A 53 13.01 0.46 -22.91
C GLN A 53 13.44 -0.96 -22.47
N GLY A 54 12.47 -1.86 -22.29
CA GLY A 54 12.74 -3.30 -22.07
C GLY A 54 12.33 -3.89 -20.71
N ARG A 55 11.65 -3.16 -19.82
CA ARG A 55 11.08 -3.73 -18.58
C ARG A 55 9.56 -3.66 -18.54
N PRO A 56 8.87 -4.71 -18.05
CA PRO A 56 7.43 -4.66 -17.85
C PRO A 56 7.08 -3.64 -16.76
N LEU A 57 6.11 -2.78 -17.06
CA LEU A 57 5.54 -1.81 -16.14
C LEU A 57 4.21 -2.36 -15.62
N THR A 58 4.06 -2.43 -14.31
CA THR A 58 2.76 -2.66 -13.67
C THR A 58 2.22 -1.29 -13.24
N LEU A 59 1.10 -0.87 -13.85
CA LEU A 59 0.38 0.37 -13.56
C LEU A 59 -0.65 0.17 -12.46
#